data_AF-A0A399DY40-F1
#
_entry.id   AF-A0A399DY40-F1
#
_cell.length_a   1.000
_cell.length_b   1.000
_cell.length_c   1.000
_cell.angle_alpha   90.00
_cell.angle_beta   90.00
_cell.angle_gamma   90.00
#
_symmetry.space_group_name_H-M   'P 1'
#
loop_
_entity.id
_entity.type
_entity.pdbx_description
1 polymer ?
#
loop_
_entity_poly.entity_id
_entity_poly.type
_entity_poly.pdbx_seq_one_letter_code
_entity_poly.pdbx_strand_id
1 'polypeptide(L)'
;MRANRWLFGSTLLPALLLIAACDGGKTAPPEPTPQPATPGETKSTLTSVGTSASDLARELQAEFDALMKDWGLSGAVAHGVGGWASVAQAVVPDVGLLSSGKLRTTDAQAVGKEILQAVATVEKLPRGVYTCSGSYCTKKAESDDYVASRTTAKGVLKVELDWDASSLGTPSPTVQLHMLTNDGSPYQGYFIEAPTKMVAKVSLDAQVLAQGTLAVAWHPSSCLAGKYLHDVPDSLELSGFVNRPGSGKAIEASARYGIGAGKVHTSGSLSAKGVSNEASVQWDVSSVGAVERSGCGRLSNFTPANLDFSAGVSADGQSLALSFLADQFQSGPQASFRLQNGVLKVNKKQVTFSGVLDDANGNCVPGENVTLTFSSGSTSLEAFLIGQLGLRTCR
;
A
#
# COMPACT_ATOMS: atom_id res chain seq x y z
N MET A 1 -28.92 12.76 22.78
CA MET A 1 -28.35 11.40 22.93
C MET A 1 -26.90 11.47 22.51
N ARG A 2 -25.94 11.03 23.33
CA ARG A 2 -24.49 11.18 23.07
C ARG A 2 -23.94 9.86 22.55
N ALA A 3 -23.37 9.86 21.33
CA ALA A 3 -22.63 8.72 20.82
C ALA A 3 -21.26 8.66 21.49
N ASN A 4 -20.88 7.49 22.01
CA ASN A 4 -19.65 7.33 22.79
C ASN A 4 -18.39 7.41 21.90
N ARG A 5 -17.42 8.18 22.37
CA ARG A 5 -16.07 8.24 21.82
C ARG A 5 -15.31 6.95 22.19
N TRP A 6 -15.12 6.07 21.22
CA TRP A 6 -13.99 5.13 21.20
C TRP A 6 -12.97 5.67 20.19
N LEU A 7 -12.23 6.69 20.63
CA LEU A 7 -10.93 7.09 20.08
C LEU A 7 -9.92 6.95 21.23
N PHE A 8 -8.66 6.73 20.89
CA PHE A 8 -7.53 6.35 21.78
C PHE A 8 -7.52 4.85 22.16
N GLY A 9 -6.60 4.11 21.53
CA GLY A 9 -6.38 2.67 21.68
C GLY A 9 -5.84 2.02 20.39
N SER A 10 -6.23 2.55 19.22
CA SER A 10 -6.00 1.96 17.90
C SER A 10 -4.65 2.29 17.23
N THR A 11 -3.56 2.45 17.99
CA THR A 11 -2.26 2.90 17.44
C THR A 11 -1.06 1.98 17.69
N LEU A 12 -1.17 0.94 18.53
CA LEU A 12 -0.01 0.06 18.85
C LEU A 12 -0.06 -1.39 18.36
N LEU A 13 -1.22 -2.02 18.17
CA LEU A 13 -1.30 -3.24 17.35
C LEU A 13 -0.86 -3.04 15.88
N PRO A 14 -1.16 -1.89 15.22
CA PRO A 14 -0.69 -1.61 13.87
C PRO A 14 0.84 -1.56 13.75
N ALA A 15 1.52 -1.11 14.82
CA ALA A 15 2.97 -1.08 14.89
C ALA A 15 3.59 -2.49 14.96
N LEU A 16 2.79 -3.53 15.28
CA LEU A 16 3.18 -4.94 15.11
C LEU A 16 2.88 -5.45 13.70
N LEU A 17 1.72 -5.08 13.15
CA LEU A 17 1.26 -5.48 11.81
C LEU A 17 2.07 -4.87 10.66
N LEU A 18 2.86 -3.82 10.94
CA LEU A 18 3.86 -3.23 10.04
C LEU A 18 5.21 -3.96 10.04
N ILE A 19 5.42 -4.95 10.92
CA ILE A 19 6.76 -5.54 11.17
C ILE A 19 6.71 -7.06 11.42
N ALA A 20 6.09 -7.84 10.54
CA ALA A 20 6.55 -9.21 10.28
C ALA A 20 5.87 -9.83 9.03
N ALA A 21 6.61 -10.55 8.19
CA ALA A 21 7.66 -9.85 7.48
C ALA A 21 8.76 -10.73 6.69
N CYS A 22 8.52 -11.75 5.82
CA CYS A 22 9.36 -12.36 4.69
C CYS A 22 9.61 -13.89 4.61
N ASP A 23 9.24 -14.54 3.49
CA ASP A 23 9.96 -15.72 2.96
C ASP A 23 9.93 -15.82 1.41
N GLY A 24 10.96 -16.42 0.80
CA GLY A 24 11.25 -16.36 -0.64
C GLY A 24 11.09 -17.71 -1.36
N GLY A 25 10.26 -17.73 -2.41
CA GLY A 25 10.02 -18.91 -3.22
C GLY A 25 11.22 -19.35 -4.07
N LYS A 26 12.08 -20.22 -3.51
CA LYS A 26 12.89 -21.19 -4.28
C LYS A 26 12.80 -22.55 -3.59
N THR A 27 12.59 -23.61 -4.38
CA THR A 27 12.59 -25.00 -3.90
C THR A 27 13.98 -25.39 -3.41
N ALA A 28 14.23 -25.19 -2.11
CA ALA A 28 15.41 -25.65 -1.40
C ALA A 28 15.21 -27.09 -0.86
N PRO A 29 16.29 -27.80 -0.47
CA PRO A 29 16.19 -29.07 0.26
C PRO A 29 15.38 -28.91 1.56
N PRO A 30 14.86 -29.99 2.17
CA PRO A 30 14.08 -29.91 3.40
C PRO A 30 14.84 -29.12 4.48
N GLU A 31 14.26 -27.98 4.86
CA GLU A 31 14.84 -27.08 5.85
C GLU A 31 14.97 -27.83 7.19
N PRO A 32 16.12 -27.78 7.89
CA PRO A 32 16.22 -28.36 9.22
C PRO A 32 15.16 -27.71 10.13
N THR A 33 14.48 -28.52 10.95
CA THR A 33 13.33 -28.10 11.76
C THR A 33 13.57 -26.73 12.42
N PRO A 34 12.78 -25.68 12.09
CA PRO A 34 13.06 -24.33 12.54
C PRO A 34 13.16 -24.24 14.06
N GLN A 35 14.27 -23.68 14.56
CA GLN A 35 14.50 -23.59 16.01
C GLN A 35 13.55 -22.56 16.64
N PRO A 36 12.95 -22.82 17.82
CA PRO A 36 12.07 -21.84 18.43
C PRO A 36 12.83 -20.62 18.96
N ALA A 37 12.35 -19.41 18.64
CA ALA A 37 12.91 -18.15 19.12
C ALA A 37 12.59 -17.91 20.60
N THR A 38 13.43 -17.14 21.29
CA THR A 38 13.12 -16.60 22.62
C THR A 38 12.37 -15.27 22.53
N PRO A 39 11.67 -14.82 23.60
CA PRO A 39 11.07 -13.49 23.64
C PRO A 39 12.09 -12.36 23.46
N GLY A 40 13.29 -12.52 24.03
CA GLY A 40 14.38 -11.54 23.93
C GLY A 40 14.95 -11.42 22.52
N GLU A 41 15.16 -12.53 21.81
CA GLU A 41 15.57 -12.52 20.40
C GLU A 41 14.50 -11.86 19.52
N THR A 42 13.23 -12.23 19.73
CA THR A 42 12.09 -11.67 19.00
C THR A 42 12.02 -10.14 19.16
N LYS A 43 12.11 -9.64 20.39
CA LYS A 43 12.18 -8.20 20.69
C LYS A 43 13.40 -7.53 20.06
N SER A 44 14.57 -8.17 20.13
CA SER A 44 15.82 -7.62 19.61
C SER A 44 15.74 -7.44 18.08
N THR A 45 15.31 -8.48 17.35
CA THR A 45 15.17 -8.42 15.90
C THR A 45 14.05 -7.47 15.47
N LEU A 46 12.90 -7.44 16.16
CA LEU A 46 11.83 -6.44 15.93
C LEU A 46 12.39 -5.00 16.04
N THR A 47 13.16 -4.73 17.09
CA THR A 47 13.79 -3.42 17.32
C THR A 47 14.81 -3.10 16.23
N SER A 48 15.71 -4.05 15.92
CA SER A 48 16.78 -3.87 14.93
C SER A 48 16.23 -3.60 13.53
N VAL A 49 15.26 -4.39 13.08
CA VAL A 49 14.63 -4.21 11.76
C VAL A 49 13.89 -2.88 11.70
N GLY A 50 13.15 -2.52 12.76
CA GLY A 50 12.47 -1.22 12.85
C GLY A 50 13.42 -0.02 12.80
N THR A 51 14.57 -0.10 13.50
CA THR A 51 15.60 0.94 13.45
C THR A 51 16.24 1.05 12.06
N SER A 52 16.73 -0.06 11.49
CA SER A 52 17.34 -0.08 10.16
C SER A 52 16.40 0.44 9.07
N ALA A 53 15.13 0.04 9.08
CA ALA A 53 14.13 0.53 8.13
C ALA A 53 13.85 2.03 8.30
N SER A 54 13.77 2.54 9.53
CA SER A 54 13.58 3.96 9.83
C SER A 54 14.79 4.81 9.41
N ASP A 55 16.01 4.31 9.63
CA ASP A 55 17.25 4.98 9.23
C ASP A 55 17.38 5.05 7.71
N LEU A 56 17.08 3.96 7.00
CA LEU A 56 17.04 3.95 5.53
C LEU A 56 15.94 4.86 4.96
N ALA A 57 14.75 4.88 5.55
CA ALA A 57 13.68 5.79 5.14
C ALA A 57 14.10 7.26 5.28
N ARG A 58 14.81 7.60 6.37
CA ARG A 58 15.37 8.93 6.62
C ARG A 58 16.50 9.28 5.65
N GLU A 59 17.37 8.32 5.31
CA GLU A 59 18.42 8.48 4.30
C GLU A 59 17.81 8.77 2.91
N LEU A 60 16.87 7.96 2.46
CA LEU A 60 16.19 8.13 1.16
C LEU A 60 15.36 9.42 1.11
N GLN A 61 14.71 9.80 2.20
CA GLN A 61 14.01 11.09 2.29
C GLN A 61 15.00 12.26 2.15
N ALA A 62 16.16 12.20 2.81
CA ALA A 62 17.19 13.24 2.70
C ALA A 62 17.82 13.29 1.30
N GLU A 63 18.05 12.14 0.66
CA GLU A 63 18.48 12.08 -0.75
C GLU A 63 17.42 12.70 -1.68
N PHE A 64 16.15 12.35 -1.51
CA PHE A 64 15.04 12.88 -2.29
C PHE A 64 14.88 14.39 -2.11
N ASP A 65 14.91 14.89 -0.87
CA ASP A 65 14.82 16.33 -0.60
C ASP A 65 16.01 17.11 -1.17
N ALA A 66 17.23 16.53 -1.09
CA ALA A 66 18.40 17.11 -1.73
C ALA A 66 18.23 17.16 -3.26
N LEU A 67 17.73 16.08 -3.88
CA LEU A 67 17.47 15.97 -5.31
C LEU A 67 16.40 16.97 -5.79
N MET A 68 15.28 17.07 -5.06
CA MET A 68 14.19 18.00 -5.36
C MET A 68 14.59 19.47 -5.19
N LYS A 69 15.44 19.77 -4.19
CA LYS A 69 16.04 21.11 -4.00
C LYS A 69 17.00 21.45 -5.13
N ASP A 70 17.86 20.52 -5.50
CA ASP A 70 18.87 20.66 -6.55
C ASP A 70 18.26 20.82 -7.96
N TRP A 71 17.12 20.17 -8.22
CA TRP A 71 16.31 20.39 -9.43
C TRP A 71 15.46 21.68 -9.38
N GLY A 72 15.52 22.44 -8.29
CA GLY A 72 14.74 23.67 -8.11
C GLY A 72 13.22 23.43 -8.06
N LEU A 73 12.79 22.27 -7.57
CA LEU A 73 11.39 21.88 -7.41
C LEU A 73 10.84 22.16 -6.01
N SER A 74 11.71 22.45 -5.02
CA SER A 74 11.39 22.68 -3.60
C SER A 74 10.46 23.87 -3.29
N GLY A 75 9.86 24.51 -4.30
CA GLY A 75 8.74 25.45 -4.16
C GLY A 75 7.73 25.40 -5.32
N ALA A 76 7.90 24.52 -6.31
CA ALA A 76 7.04 24.46 -7.51
C ALA A 76 5.96 23.36 -7.43
N VAL A 77 6.17 22.32 -6.62
CA VAL A 77 5.23 21.20 -6.47
C VAL A 77 3.90 21.62 -5.83
N ALA A 78 3.89 22.71 -5.06
CA ALA A 78 2.74 23.17 -4.27
C ALA A 78 1.50 23.62 -5.07
N HIS A 79 1.63 23.99 -6.36
CA HIS A 79 0.53 24.64 -7.09
C HIS A 79 0.23 24.14 -8.52
N GLY A 80 1.07 23.29 -9.12
CA GLY A 80 0.80 22.68 -10.44
C GLY A 80 0.77 21.15 -10.47
N VAL A 81 1.16 20.51 -9.37
CA VAL A 81 1.51 19.07 -9.32
C VAL A 81 0.84 18.38 -8.11
N GLY A 82 -0.19 19.00 -7.53
CA GLY A 82 -0.93 18.56 -6.34
C GLY A 82 -1.77 17.28 -6.49
N GLY A 83 -1.53 16.49 -7.55
CA GLY A 83 -1.96 15.10 -7.67
C GLY A 83 -0.80 14.10 -7.59
N TRP A 84 0.42 14.47 -8.02
CA TRP A 84 1.58 13.56 -8.05
C TRP A 84 2.38 13.54 -6.77
N ALA A 85 2.45 14.68 -6.06
CA ALA A 85 2.88 14.67 -4.66
C ALA A 85 1.98 13.74 -3.84
N SER A 86 0.67 13.79 -4.11
CA SER A 86 -0.37 12.95 -3.51
C SER A 86 -0.24 11.48 -3.92
N VAL A 87 0.02 11.14 -5.19
CA VAL A 87 0.28 9.74 -5.59
C VAL A 87 1.54 9.18 -4.90
N ALA A 88 2.63 9.96 -4.79
CA ALA A 88 3.80 9.54 -4.01
C ALA A 88 3.50 9.47 -2.50
N GLN A 89 2.70 10.40 -1.97
CA GLN A 89 2.22 10.44 -0.57
C GLN A 89 1.03 9.49 -0.31
N ALA A 90 0.52 8.76 -1.30
CA ALA A 90 -0.45 7.67 -1.15
C ALA A 90 0.24 6.30 -1.28
N VAL A 91 1.36 6.22 -1.99
CA VAL A 91 2.16 4.99 -2.12
C VAL A 91 3.08 4.75 -0.91
N VAL A 92 3.44 5.80 -0.15
CA VAL A 92 4.48 5.72 0.91
C VAL A 92 3.95 5.63 2.36
N PRO A 93 2.90 6.35 2.80
CA PRO A 93 2.40 6.29 4.18
C PRO A 93 1.39 5.17 4.44
N ASP A 94 0.70 4.70 3.41
CA ASP A 94 -0.50 3.85 3.55
C ASP A 94 -0.22 2.37 3.82
N VAL A 95 1.04 2.00 4.04
CA VAL A 95 1.38 0.80 4.82
C VAL A 95 0.81 0.89 6.26
N GLY A 96 0.43 2.10 6.71
CA GLY A 96 -0.36 2.34 7.92
C GLY A 96 -1.86 1.97 7.87
N LEU A 97 -2.42 1.60 6.71
CA LEU A 97 -3.87 1.28 6.58
C LEU A 97 -4.32 -0.03 7.23
N LEU A 98 -3.40 -0.93 7.59
CA LEU A 98 -3.71 -2.15 8.36
C LEU A 98 -4.08 -1.86 9.83
N SER A 99 -4.19 -0.58 10.20
CA SER A 99 -4.27 -0.12 11.60
C SER A 99 -5.64 -0.15 12.26
N SER A 100 -6.73 -0.14 11.48
CA SER A 100 -8.05 0.26 11.99
C SER A 100 -8.95 -0.89 12.44
N GLY A 101 -8.57 -2.16 12.18
CA GLY A 101 -9.37 -3.35 12.50
C GLY A 101 -10.74 -3.40 11.82
N LYS A 102 -11.00 -2.49 10.88
CA LYS A 102 -12.22 -2.41 10.08
C LYS A 102 -11.80 -2.10 8.66
N LEU A 103 -11.84 -3.11 7.78
CA LEU A 103 -11.83 -2.89 6.34
C LEU A 103 -13.17 -2.20 5.98
N ARG A 104 -13.23 -0.88 6.15
CA ARG A 104 -14.38 -0.11 5.68
C ARG A 104 -14.20 0.11 4.20
N THR A 105 -15.29 0.07 3.45
CA THR A 105 -15.28 0.44 2.03
C THR A 105 -14.72 1.84 1.80
N THR A 106 -14.78 2.74 2.79
CA THR A 106 -14.14 4.07 2.79
C THR A 106 -12.62 4.08 2.66
N ASP A 107 -11.94 2.98 2.95
CA ASP A 107 -10.48 2.99 3.15
C ASP A 107 -9.75 2.44 1.91
N ALA A 108 -10.31 1.41 1.26
CA ALA A 108 -10.00 1.12 -0.15
C ALA A 108 -10.46 2.27 -1.08
N GLN A 109 -11.57 2.92 -0.73
CA GLN A 109 -11.94 4.20 -1.32
C GLN A 109 -10.99 5.34 -0.93
N ALA A 110 -10.08 5.26 0.05
CA ALA A 110 -9.17 6.38 0.36
C ALA A 110 -7.99 6.41 -0.62
N VAL A 111 -7.24 5.31 -0.74
CA VAL A 111 -6.21 5.13 -1.78
C VAL A 111 -6.82 5.29 -3.17
N GLY A 112 -8.00 4.68 -3.38
CA GLY A 112 -8.80 4.86 -4.58
C GLY A 112 -9.14 6.33 -4.82
N LYS A 113 -9.57 7.09 -3.81
CA LYS A 113 -9.96 8.50 -3.91
C LYS A 113 -8.80 9.47 -4.03
N GLU A 114 -7.59 9.19 -3.55
CA GLU A 114 -6.44 10.07 -3.80
C GLU A 114 -5.89 9.88 -5.21
N ILE A 115 -5.78 8.63 -5.67
CA ILE A 115 -5.49 8.32 -7.09
C ILE A 115 -6.61 8.89 -7.98
N LEU A 116 -7.88 8.68 -7.63
CA LEU A 116 -9.00 9.28 -8.34
C LEU A 116 -9.00 10.81 -8.21
N GLN A 117 -8.64 11.46 -7.10
CA GLN A 117 -8.59 12.93 -7.03
C GLN A 117 -7.50 13.52 -7.92
N ALA A 118 -6.38 12.81 -8.08
CA ALA A 118 -5.34 13.16 -9.05
C ALA A 118 -5.79 13.00 -10.52
N VAL A 119 -6.81 12.18 -10.80
CA VAL A 119 -7.34 11.88 -12.15
C VAL A 119 -8.69 12.56 -12.46
N ALA A 120 -9.53 12.79 -11.46
CA ALA A 120 -10.97 13.11 -11.56
C ALA A 120 -11.31 14.58 -11.30
N THR A 121 -10.31 15.44 -11.10
CA THR A 121 -10.51 16.90 -11.14
C THR A 121 -10.62 17.43 -12.57
N VAL A 122 -10.52 16.57 -13.59
CA VAL A 122 -10.64 16.90 -15.01
C VAL A 122 -11.54 15.87 -15.69
N GLU A 123 -12.52 16.30 -16.49
CA GLU A 123 -13.39 15.42 -17.28
C GLU A 123 -12.62 14.58 -18.33
N LYS A 124 -11.39 15.02 -18.66
CA LYS A 124 -10.50 14.44 -19.66
C LYS A 124 -9.07 14.42 -19.13
N LEU A 125 -8.31 13.39 -19.47
CA LEU A 125 -6.89 13.31 -19.07
C LEU A 125 -6.10 14.48 -19.69
N PRO A 126 -5.23 15.17 -18.92
CA PRO A 126 -4.51 16.34 -19.40
C PRO A 126 -3.47 15.93 -20.46
N ARG A 127 -3.42 16.69 -21.56
CA ARG A 127 -2.75 16.27 -22.80
C ARG A 127 -1.99 17.38 -23.50
N GLY A 128 -0.85 17.04 -24.08
CA GLY A 128 0.02 17.92 -24.83
C GLY A 128 1.46 17.95 -24.35
N VAL A 129 2.29 18.61 -25.14
CA VAL A 129 3.67 18.93 -24.78
C VAL A 129 3.71 20.32 -24.14
N TYR A 130 4.35 20.44 -22.99
CA TYR A 130 4.45 21.65 -22.16
C TYR A 130 5.91 21.98 -21.86
N THR A 131 6.22 23.27 -21.85
CA THR A 131 7.50 23.79 -21.32
C THR A 131 7.21 24.66 -20.10
N CYS A 132 7.90 24.40 -19.00
CA CYS A 132 7.68 25.05 -17.71
C CYS A 132 8.85 25.96 -17.32
N SER A 133 8.51 27.13 -16.77
CA SER A 133 9.45 28.10 -16.19
C SER A 133 8.94 28.49 -14.80
N GLY A 134 9.75 28.23 -13.77
CA GLY A 134 9.29 28.35 -12.37
C GLY A 134 8.09 27.44 -12.08
N SER A 135 6.99 28.03 -11.64
CA SER A 135 5.70 27.38 -11.38
C SER A 135 4.71 27.40 -12.56
N TYR A 136 5.08 28.00 -13.70
CA TYR A 136 4.18 28.21 -14.84
C TYR A 136 4.55 27.29 -16.02
N CYS A 137 3.57 26.60 -16.59
CA CYS A 137 3.75 25.70 -17.74
C CYS A 137 2.94 26.18 -18.95
N THR A 138 3.58 26.25 -20.12
CA THR A 138 2.94 26.66 -21.39
C THR A 138 2.88 25.48 -22.35
N LYS A 139 1.68 25.17 -22.88
CA LYS A 139 1.51 24.17 -23.94
C LYS A 139 2.21 24.65 -25.22
N LYS A 140 2.95 23.74 -25.87
CA LYS A 140 3.76 23.97 -27.08
C LYS A 140 3.31 23.14 -28.27
N ALA A 141 2.75 21.96 -28.03
CA ALA A 141 2.20 21.09 -29.06
C ALA A 141 1.06 20.24 -28.50
N GLU A 142 0.26 19.69 -29.41
CA GLU A 142 -0.66 18.59 -29.11
C GLU A 142 0.10 17.27 -28.93
N SER A 143 -0.47 16.37 -28.15
CA SER A 143 0.01 15.01 -27.86
C SER A 143 -1.14 14.27 -27.18
N ASP A 144 -1.28 12.97 -27.43
CA ASP A 144 -2.25 12.13 -26.71
C ASP A 144 -1.84 11.85 -25.26
N ASP A 145 -0.61 12.22 -24.88
CA ASP A 145 0.02 12.08 -23.57
C ASP A 145 0.26 13.44 -22.90
N TYR A 146 0.54 13.42 -21.60
CA TYR A 146 1.08 14.59 -20.89
C TYR A 146 2.61 14.56 -20.91
N VAL A 147 3.24 15.55 -21.54
CA VAL A 147 4.70 15.70 -21.55
C VAL A 147 5.08 17.09 -21.07
N ALA A 148 5.67 17.22 -19.89
CA ALA A 148 6.16 18.50 -19.36
C ALA A 148 7.69 18.49 -19.24
N SER A 149 8.34 19.56 -19.67
CA SER A 149 9.79 19.74 -19.53
C SER A 149 10.19 21.08 -18.92
N ARG A 150 11.32 21.10 -18.20
CA ARG A 150 11.92 22.29 -17.60
C ARG A 150 13.45 22.20 -17.67
N THR A 151 14.09 23.24 -18.19
CA THR A 151 15.55 23.39 -18.09
C THR A 151 15.95 23.71 -16.66
N THR A 152 16.90 22.94 -16.12
CA THR A 152 17.51 23.12 -14.80
C THR A 152 19.00 23.42 -14.97
N ALA A 153 19.72 23.69 -13.87
CA ALA A 153 21.18 23.84 -13.90
C ALA A 153 21.93 22.55 -14.28
N LYS A 154 21.27 21.38 -14.23
CA LYS A 154 21.89 20.06 -14.50
C LYS A 154 21.45 19.39 -15.81
N GLY A 155 20.57 20.03 -16.57
CA GLY A 155 19.96 19.43 -17.77
C GLY A 155 18.45 19.70 -17.86
N VAL A 156 17.79 19.09 -18.83
CA VAL A 156 16.35 19.17 -19.03
C VAL A 156 15.64 18.09 -18.21
N LEU A 157 14.93 18.49 -17.16
CA LEU A 157 14.02 17.62 -16.45
C LEU A 157 12.75 17.43 -17.30
N LYS A 158 12.32 16.18 -17.48
CA LYS A 158 11.09 15.79 -18.18
C LYS A 158 10.21 14.94 -17.26
N VAL A 159 8.91 15.21 -17.27
CA VAL A 159 7.85 14.35 -16.72
C VAL A 159 6.94 13.95 -17.87
N GLU A 160 6.64 12.67 -17.98
CA GLU A 160 5.85 12.04 -19.04
C GLU A 160 4.81 11.13 -18.41
N LEU A 161 3.53 11.37 -18.72
CA LEU A 161 2.40 10.51 -18.38
C LEU A 161 1.80 10.03 -19.70
N ASP A 162 2.16 8.81 -20.04
CA ASP A 162 1.66 8.06 -21.19
C ASP A 162 0.36 7.38 -20.77
N TRP A 163 -0.77 7.85 -21.30
CA TRP A 163 -2.12 7.54 -20.79
C TRP A 163 -2.70 6.22 -21.31
N ASP A 164 -2.08 5.62 -22.32
CA ASP A 164 -2.47 4.33 -22.89
C ASP A 164 -1.35 3.26 -22.78
N ALA A 165 -0.20 3.63 -22.22
CA ALA A 165 1.02 2.83 -22.11
C ALA A 165 1.62 2.42 -23.47
N SER A 166 1.41 3.21 -24.53
CA SER A 166 1.99 3.04 -25.88
C SER A 166 3.51 3.00 -25.88
N SER A 167 4.18 3.70 -24.95
CA SER A 167 5.65 3.65 -24.79
C SER A 167 6.19 2.27 -24.41
N LEU A 168 5.33 1.36 -23.92
CA LEU A 168 5.66 -0.02 -23.57
C LEU A 168 5.09 -1.07 -24.54
N GLY A 169 4.55 -0.66 -25.69
CA GLY A 169 4.06 -1.57 -26.74
C GLY A 169 2.66 -1.23 -27.23
N THR A 170 1.76 -2.21 -27.24
CA THR A 170 0.39 -2.00 -27.72
C THR A 170 -0.38 -1.03 -26.80
N PRO A 171 -0.94 0.07 -27.34
CA PRO A 171 -1.78 1.00 -26.57
C PRO A 171 -2.99 0.31 -25.93
N SER A 172 -3.37 0.76 -24.74
CA SER A 172 -4.53 0.31 -23.97
C SER A 172 -5.57 1.42 -23.86
N PRO A 173 -6.83 1.21 -24.26
CA PRO A 173 -7.80 2.30 -24.36
C PRO A 173 -8.09 2.96 -23.01
N THR A 174 -8.29 4.27 -23.01
CA THR A 174 -8.92 4.97 -21.88
C THR A 174 -10.41 4.63 -21.84
N VAL A 175 -11.00 4.71 -20.65
CA VAL A 175 -12.41 4.44 -20.41
C VAL A 175 -13.13 5.66 -19.84
N GLN A 176 -14.45 5.63 -19.87
CA GLN A 176 -15.31 6.68 -19.36
C GLN A 176 -16.02 6.18 -18.10
N LEU A 177 -15.58 6.69 -16.95
CA LEU A 177 -16.18 6.44 -15.65
C LEU A 177 -17.38 7.37 -15.45
N HIS A 178 -18.41 6.90 -14.74
CA HIS A 178 -19.49 7.77 -14.27
C HIS A 178 -19.67 7.64 -12.75
N MET A 179 -20.18 8.71 -12.14
CA MET A 179 -20.48 8.74 -10.71
C MET A 179 -21.92 8.29 -10.44
N LEU A 180 -22.20 7.90 -9.20
CA LEU A 180 -23.56 7.64 -8.72
C LEU A 180 -24.02 8.76 -7.77
N THR A 181 -25.30 9.10 -7.85
CA THR A 181 -25.99 9.94 -6.86
C THR A 181 -26.20 9.19 -5.54
N ASN A 182 -26.61 9.91 -4.49
CA ASN A 182 -26.78 9.34 -3.14
C ASN A 182 -27.82 8.21 -3.07
N ASP A 183 -28.82 8.24 -3.94
CA ASP A 183 -29.84 7.18 -4.12
C ASP A 183 -29.36 6.00 -4.99
N GLY A 184 -28.14 6.06 -5.52
CA GLY A 184 -27.52 5.01 -6.35
C GLY A 184 -27.81 5.10 -7.85
N SER A 185 -28.51 6.13 -8.33
CA SER A 185 -28.72 6.35 -9.78
C SER A 185 -27.46 6.91 -10.47
N PRO A 186 -27.27 6.76 -11.80
CA PRO A 186 -26.18 7.40 -12.52
C PRO A 186 -26.31 8.94 -12.54
N TYR A 187 -25.22 9.65 -12.27
CA TYR A 187 -25.16 11.09 -12.52
C TYR A 187 -25.18 11.35 -14.04
N GLN A 188 -26.28 11.90 -14.55
CA GLN A 188 -26.49 12.12 -15.98
C GLN A 188 -25.47 13.13 -16.55
N GLY A 189 -24.86 12.78 -17.69
CA GLY A 189 -24.01 13.68 -18.47
C GLY A 189 -22.61 13.98 -17.93
N TYR A 190 -22.26 13.55 -16.71
CA TYR A 190 -20.93 13.73 -16.14
C TYR A 190 -20.10 12.45 -16.24
N PHE A 191 -19.01 12.52 -17.00
CA PHE A 191 -18.07 11.41 -17.19
C PHE A 191 -16.63 11.87 -16.92
N ILE A 192 -15.84 10.97 -16.37
CA ILE A 192 -14.41 11.16 -16.11
C ILE A 192 -13.66 10.16 -17.00
N GLU A 193 -12.74 10.66 -17.81
CA GLU A 193 -11.80 9.79 -18.52
C GLU A 193 -10.77 9.20 -17.55
N ALA A 194 -10.53 7.89 -17.63
CA ALA A 194 -9.51 7.21 -16.84
C ALA A 194 -8.71 6.21 -17.68
N PRO A 195 -7.40 6.01 -17.41
CA PRO A 195 -6.60 5.00 -18.07
C PRO A 195 -6.98 3.59 -17.61
N THR A 196 -6.89 2.61 -18.51
CA THR A 196 -6.83 1.17 -18.13
C THR A 196 -5.39 0.69 -17.95
N LYS A 197 -4.43 1.40 -18.54
CA LYS A 197 -3.00 1.23 -18.34
C LYS A 197 -2.32 2.59 -18.56
N MET A 198 -1.31 2.92 -17.77
CA MET A 198 -0.59 4.20 -17.83
C MET A 198 0.88 3.98 -17.49
N VAL A 199 1.77 4.76 -18.09
CA VAL A 199 3.19 4.83 -17.71
C VAL A 199 3.52 6.25 -17.26
N ALA A 200 4.06 6.39 -16.06
CA ALA A 200 4.58 7.63 -15.54
C ALA A 200 6.11 7.56 -15.51
N LYS A 201 6.79 8.60 -16.00
CA LYS A 201 8.24 8.61 -16.16
C LYS A 201 8.82 9.98 -15.86
N VAL A 202 9.92 9.99 -15.14
CA VAL A 202 10.73 11.18 -14.85
C VAL A 202 12.14 10.95 -15.36
N SER A 203 12.66 11.87 -16.16
CA SER A 203 14.03 11.80 -16.69
C SER A 203 14.76 13.14 -16.62
N LEU A 204 16.08 13.09 -16.48
CA LEU A 204 16.98 14.24 -16.61
C LEU A 204 17.84 13.99 -17.84
N ASP A 205 17.64 14.82 -18.87
CA ASP A 205 18.09 14.56 -20.23
C ASP A 205 17.71 13.14 -20.67
N ALA A 206 18.70 12.29 -21.02
CA ALA A 206 18.50 10.91 -21.42
C ALA A 206 18.39 9.92 -20.24
N GLN A 207 18.68 10.33 -19.00
CA GLN A 207 18.70 9.45 -17.84
C GLN A 207 17.31 9.31 -17.22
N VAL A 208 16.77 8.09 -17.18
CA VAL A 208 15.53 7.79 -16.44
C VAL A 208 15.82 7.77 -14.93
N LEU A 209 15.12 8.63 -14.21
CA LEU A 209 15.25 8.83 -12.76
C LEU A 209 14.19 8.04 -12.00
N ALA A 210 12.96 8.00 -12.52
CA ALA A 210 11.89 7.18 -12.00
C ALA A 210 10.98 6.72 -13.14
N GLN A 211 10.39 5.53 -12.98
CA GLN A 211 9.33 5.05 -13.85
C GLN A 211 8.32 4.24 -13.03
N GLY A 212 7.04 4.45 -13.27
CA GLY A 212 5.93 3.67 -12.75
C GLY A 212 5.02 3.21 -13.89
N THR A 213 4.46 2.02 -13.77
CA THR A 213 3.41 1.48 -14.64
C THR A 213 2.20 1.17 -13.77
N LEU A 214 1.05 1.66 -14.19
CA LEU A 214 -0.25 1.39 -13.60
C LEU A 214 -1.07 0.57 -14.60
N ALA A 215 -1.81 -0.43 -14.13
CA ALA A 215 -2.88 -1.11 -14.85
C ALA A 215 -4.13 -1.18 -13.96
N VAL A 216 -5.31 -0.97 -14.51
CA VAL A 216 -6.58 -0.88 -13.76
C VAL A 216 -7.71 -1.55 -14.55
N ALA A 217 -8.39 -2.50 -13.91
CA ALA A 217 -9.64 -3.06 -14.40
C ALA A 217 -10.82 -2.36 -13.71
N TRP A 218 -11.39 -1.36 -14.38
CA TRP A 218 -12.58 -0.65 -13.89
C TRP A 218 -13.82 -1.54 -13.95
N HIS A 219 -14.71 -1.45 -12.97
CA HIS A 219 -15.95 -2.23 -12.95
C HIS A 219 -16.93 -1.74 -14.03
N PRO A 220 -17.40 -2.58 -14.96
CA PRO A 220 -18.40 -2.20 -15.95
C PRO A 220 -19.73 -1.82 -15.27
N SER A 221 -20.38 -0.76 -15.74
CA SER A 221 -21.66 -0.33 -15.18
C SER A 221 -22.83 -1.17 -15.70
N SER A 222 -23.66 -1.69 -14.79
CA SER A 222 -24.94 -2.31 -15.17
C SER A 222 -26.02 -1.30 -15.56
N CYS A 223 -25.82 -0.01 -15.27
CA CYS A 223 -26.78 1.06 -15.59
C CYS A 223 -26.51 1.76 -16.92
N LEU A 224 -25.25 1.80 -17.39
CA LEU A 224 -24.85 2.54 -18.59
C LEU A 224 -23.94 1.68 -19.47
N ALA A 225 -24.47 1.22 -20.61
CA ALA A 225 -23.76 0.37 -21.55
C ALA A 225 -22.47 1.05 -22.08
N GLY A 226 -21.35 0.32 -22.08
CA GLY A 226 -20.05 0.84 -22.51
C GLY A 226 -19.44 1.91 -21.58
N LYS A 227 -19.95 2.04 -20.35
CA LYS A 227 -19.41 2.91 -19.30
C LYS A 227 -19.03 2.10 -18.07
N TYR A 228 -18.20 2.69 -17.23
CA TYR A 228 -17.62 2.07 -16.04
C TYR A 228 -17.96 2.90 -14.80
N LEU A 229 -17.84 2.30 -13.62
CA LEU A 229 -18.08 3.01 -12.36
C LEU A 229 -16.84 3.78 -11.90
N HIS A 230 -17.07 5.02 -11.45
CA HIS A 230 -16.15 5.74 -10.58
C HIS A 230 -16.31 5.20 -9.14
N ASP A 231 -15.77 4.00 -8.92
CA ASP A 231 -15.78 3.22 -7.68
C ASP A 231 -14.45 2.44 -7.58
N VAL A 232 -14.26 1.63 -6.54
CA VAL A 232 -13.11 0.72 -6.41
C VAL A 232 -13.02 -0.22 -7.63
N PRO A 233 -11.90 -0.20 -8.39
CA PRO A 233 -11.62 -1.15 -9.46
C PRO A 233 -11.78 -2.63 -9.07
N ASP A 234 -12.08 -3.49 -10.05
CA ASP A 234 -12.02 -4.94 -9.88
C ASP A 234 -10.58 -5.44 -9.73
N SER A 235 -9.59 -4.75 -10.31
CA SER A 235 -8.18 -4.93 -10.00
C SER A 235 -7.34 -3.69 -10.28
N LEU A 236 -6.20 -3.62 -9.62
CA LEU A 236 -5.14 -2.65 -9.87
C LEU A 236 -3.79 -3.34 -9.77
N GLU A 237 -2.88 -3.03 -10.69
CA GLU A 237 -1.47 -3.39 -10.61
C GLU A 237 -0.61 -2.12 -10.75
N LEU A 238 0.34 -1.95 -9.85
CA LEU A 238 1.35 -0.91 -9.83
C LEU A 238 2.72 -1.58 -9.84
N SER A 239 3.65 -1.07 -10.64
CA SER A 239 5.06 -1.45 -10.57
C SER A 239 5.95 -0.26 -10.91
N GLY A 240 7.14 -0.15 -10.34
CA GLY A 240 8.02 0.97 -10.63
C GLY A 240 9.36 0.93 -9.93
N PHE A 241 10.20 1.91 -10.25
CA PHE A 241 11.51 2.10 -9.63
C PHE A 241 11.89 3.59 -9.57
N VAL A 242 12.82 3.90 -8.66
CA VAL A 242 13.57 5.16 -8.59
C VAL A 242 15.06 4.81 -8.64
N ASN A 243 15.81 5.49 -9.50
CA ASN A 243 17.26 5.33 -9.67
C ASN A 243 18.03 6.38 -8.86
N ARG A 244 19.05 5.94 -8.12
CA ARG A 244 20.14 6.82 -7.65
C ARG A 244 21.11 7.05 -8.81
N PRO A 245 21.40 8.32 -9.19
CA PRO A 245 22.32 8.61 -10.28
C PRO A 245 23.69 7.95 -10.08
N GLY A 246 24.14 7.16 -11.06
CA GLY A 246 25.41 6.43 -11.00
C GLY A 246 25.43 5.15 -10.14
N SER A 247 24.37 4.84 -9.39
CA SER A 247 24.33 3.67 -8.50
C SER A 247 23.23 2.64 -8.82
N GLY A 248 22.39 2.91 -9.81
CA GLY A 248 21.29 2.02 -10.21
C GLY A 248 20.02 2.26 -9.38
N LYS A 249 19.20 1.22 -9.20
CA LYS A 249 17.91 1.34 -8.52
C LYS A 249 18.11 1.53 -7.01
N ALA A 250 17.53 2.60 -6.47
CA ALA A 250 17.49 2.91 -5.04
C ALA A 250 16.17 2.47 -4.40
N ILE A 251 15.09 2.50 -5.17
CA ILE A 251 13.77 2.00 -4.77
C ILE A 251 13.21 1.15 -5.92
N GLU A 252 12.63 0.00 -5.61
CA GLU A 252 11.74 -0.74 -6.51
C GLU A 252 10.45 -1.05 -5.77
N ALA A 253 9.31 -0.93 -6.45
CA ALA A 253 8.02 -1.24 -5.86
C ALA A 253 7.15 -2.05 -6.83
N SER A 254 6.35 -2.96 -6.29
CA SER A 254 5.22 -3.58 -6.95
C SER A 254 4.08 -3.73 -5.98
N ALA A 255 2.85 -3.54 -6.43
CA ALA A 255 1.66 -3.77 -5.64
C ALA A 255 0.53 -4.18 -6.57
N ARG A 256 -0.25 -5.19 -6.19
CA ARG A 256 -1.49 -5.53 -6.87
C ARG A 256 -2.59 -5.78 -5.86
N TYR A 257 -3.82 -5.54 -6.27
CA TYR A 257 -4.99 -6.08 -5.61
C TYR A 257 -6.03 -6.49 -6.65
N GLY A 258 -6.97 -7.34 -6.23
CA GLY A 258 -8.17 -7.60 -7.02
C GLY A 258 -9.31 -8.20 -6.23
N ILE A 259 -10.52 -7.92 -6.71
CA ILE A 259 -11.82 -8.24 -6.14
C ILE A 259 -12.54 -9.17 -7.14
N GLY A 260 -12.39 -10.47 -6.94
CA GLY A 260 -13.15 -11.50 -7.66
C GLY A 260 -14.49 -11.79 -6.98
N ALA A 261 -15.36 -12.57 -7.64
CA ALA A 261 -16.73 -12.84 -7.20
C ALA A 261 -16.89 -13.42 -5.77
N GLY A 262 -15.84 -14.00 -5.20
CA GLY A 262 -15.82 -14.46 -3.80
C GLY A 262 -14.43 -14.41 -3.15
N LYS A 263 -13.50 -13.60 -3.69
CA LYS A 263 -12.14 -13.48 -3.17
C LYS A 263 -11.61 -12.07 -3.35
N VAL A 264 -11.13 -11.47 -2.26
CA VAL A 264 -10.29 -10.27 -2.30
C VAL A 264 -8.84 -10.70 -2.09
N HIS A 265 -7.89 -10.09 -2.79
CA HIS A 265 -6.47 -10.32 -2.58
C HIS A 265 -5.68 -9.02 -2.74
N THR A 266 -4.56 -8.90 -2.03
CA THR A 266 -3.51 -7.93 -2.29
C THR A 266 -2.15 -8.55 -2.03
N SER A 267 -1.18 -8.22 -2.87
CA SER A 267 0.20 -8.66 -2.71
C SER A 267 1.14 -7.61 -3.27
N GLY A 268 2.36 -7.52 -2.78
CA GLY A 268 3.34 -6.58 -3.33
C GLY A 268 4.74 -6.77 -2.79
N SER A 269 5.60 -5.86 -3.18
CA SER A 269 6.97 -5.70 -2.69
C SER A 269 7.40 -4.24 -2.77
N LEU A 270 8.28 -3.83 -1.87
CA LEU A 270 9.02 -2.57 -1.95
C LEU A 270 10.43 -2.86 -1.46
N SER A 271 11.44 -2.70 -2.30
CA SER A 271 12.85 -2.77 -1.90
C SER A 271 13.45 -1.37 -1.95
N ALA A 272 14.28 -1.09 -0.95
CA ALA A 272 14.94 0.18 -0.70
C ALA A 272 16.43 -0.09 -0.45
N LYS A 273 17.30 0.68 -1.09
CA LYS A 273 18.75 0.50 -1.00
C LYS A 273 19.44 1.85 -0.86
N GLY A 274 20.03 2.09 0.30
CA GLY A 274 20.87 3.25 0.56
C GLY A 274 22.29 3.01 0.07
N VAL A 275 23.26 3.67 0.70
CA VAL A 275 24.69 3.51 0.37
C VAL A 275 25.30 2.24 0.97
N SER A 276 24.91 1.90 2.21
CA SER A 276 25.48 0.77 2.98
C SER A 276 24.46 -0.18 3.60
N ASN A 277 23.18 0.15 3.46
CA ASN A 277 22.02 -0.49 4.08
C ASN A 277 21.01 -0.86 2.99
N GLU A 278 20.22 -1.89 3.27
CA GLU A 278 19.09 -2.26 2.43
C GLU A 278 17.94 -2.76 3.29
N ALA A 279 16.72 -2.39 2.88
CA ALA A 279 15.51 -2.99 3.40
C ALA A 279 14.64 -3.46 2.25
N SER A 280 13.90 -4.53 2.46
CA SER A 280 12.80 -4.93 1.57
C SER A 280 11.57 -5.15 2.42
N VAL A 281 10.39 -4.91 1.86
CA VAL A 281 9.08 -5.32 2.36
C VAL A 281 8.35 -6.07 1.23
N GLN A 282 7.47 -6.98 1.57
CA GLN A 282 6.67 -7.81 0.66
C GLN A 282 5.32 -8.12 1.31
N TRP A 283 4.32 -8.61 0.59
CA TRP A 283 3.11 -9.19 1.20
C TRP A 283 2.34 -10.05 0.21
N ASP A 284 1.57 -11.00 0.72
CA ASP A 284 0.48 -11.66 0.02
C ASP A 284 -0.62 -11.99 1.03
N VAL A 285 -1.75 -11.31 0.88
CA VAL A 285 -2.91 -11.37 1.79
C VAL A 285 -4.14 -11.63 0.94
N SER A 286 -4.90 -12.67 1.27
CA SER A 286 -6.11 -12.98 0.53
C SER A 286 -7.24 -13.50 1.41
N SER A 287 -8.47 -13.12 1.10
CA SER A 287 -9.66 -13.47 1.87
C SER A 287 -10.72 -14.03 0.95
N VAL A 288 -11.23 -15.22 1.26
CA VAL A 288 -12.44 -15.76 0.63
C VAL A 288 -13.64 -15.28 1.43
N GLY A 289 -14.69 -14.84 0.75
CA GLY A 289 -15.88 -14.26 1.37
C GLY A 289 -16.95 -13.91 0.33
N ALA A 290 -18.03 -13.28 0.78
CA ALA A 290 -19.08 -12.80 -0.10
C ALA A 290 -18.81 -11.35 -0.51
N VAL A 291 -18.69 -11.09 -1.82
CA VAL A 291 -18.64 -9.73 -2.39
C VAL A 291 -20.06 -9.29 -2.74
N GLU A 292 -20.52 -8.20 -2.14
CA GLU A 292 -21.87 -7.67 -2.34
C GLU A 292 -21.81 -6.38 -3.17
N ARG A 293 -22.38 -6.40 -4.38
CA ARG A 293 -22.51 -5.22 -5.25
C ARG A 293 -23.97 -4.72 -5.30
N SER A 294 -24.15 -3.40 -5.41
CA SER A 294 -25.45 -2.73 -5.34
C SER A 294 -25.61 -1.62 -6.40
N GLY A 295 -26.85 -1.26 -6.71
CA GLY A 295 -27.16 -0.28 -7.76
C GLY A 295 -26.53 -0.68 -9.10
N CYS A 296 -25.75 0.24 -9.68
CA CYS A 296 -25.09 0.06 -10.97
C CYS A 296 -23.88 -0.90 -11.00
N GLY A 297 -23.71 -1.73 -9.95
CA GLY A 297 -22.55 -2.61 -9.76
C GLY A 297 -21.55 -2.11 -8.71
N ARG A 298 -21.88 -1.06 -7.94
CA ARG A 298 -20.98 -0.47 -6.92
C ARG A 298 -20.67 -1.49 -5.82
N LEU A 299 -19.41 -1.57 -5.39
CA LEU A 299 -19.00 -2.37 -4.24
C LEU A 299 -19.67 -1.82 -2.97
N SER A 300 -20.55 -2.63 -2.38
CA SER A 300 -21.32 -2.26 -1.18
C SER A 300 -20.63 -2.75 0.09
N ASN A 301 -20.19 -4.00 0.07
CA ASN A 301 -19.69 -4.72 1.23
C ASN A 301 -18.85 -5.94 0.80
N PHE A 302 -17.99 -6.41 1.69
CA PHE A 302 -17.31 -7.69 1.60
C PHE A 302 -17.36 -8.38 2.95
N THR A 303 -17.97 -9.57 3.00
CA THR A 303 -18.13 -10.37 4.21
C THR A 303 -17.09 -11.51 4.20
N PRO A 304 -15.97 -11.39 4.93
CA PRO A 304 -14.91 -12.41 4.92
C PRO A 304 -15.36 -13.68 5.63
N ALA A 305 -15.10 -14.83 5.02
CA ALA A 305 -15.25 -16.15 5.65
C ALA A 305 -13.91 -16.65 6.23
N ASN A 306 -12.81 -16.40 5.51
CA ASN A 306 -11.45 -16.64 5.97
C ASN A 306 -10.49 -15.53 5.51
N LEU A 307 -9.27 -15.56 6.03
CA LEU A 307 -8.13 -14.76 5.61
C LEU A 307 -6.90 -15.67 5.65
N ASP A 308 -6.12 -15.62 4.58
CA ASP A 308 -4.75 -16.11 4.51
C ASP A 308 -3.85 -14.87 4.49
N PHE A 309 -2.99 -14.73 5.48
CA PHE A 309 -2.10 -13.57 5.64
C PHE A 309 -0.65 -14.03 5.57
N SER A 310 0.13 -13.35 4.73
CA SER A 310 1.58 -13.35 4.79
C SER A 310 2.13 -11.95 4.48
N ALA A 311 3.20 -11.56 5.17
CA ALA A 311 3.92 -10.32 4.88
C ALA A 311 5.45 -10.52 4.86
N GLY A 312 6.17 -9.57 4.23
CA GLY A 312 7.60 -9.44 3.89
C GLY A 312 8.36 -8.24 4.51
N VAL A 313 9.50 -8.39 5.22
CA VAL A 313 10.39 -7.33 5.78
C VAL A 313 11.77 -7.90 6.13
N SER A 314 12.80 -7.41 5.47
CA SER A 314 14.20 -7.66 5.81
C SER A 314 14.93 -6.33 5.91
N ALA A 315 15.87 -6.19 6.83
CA ALA A 315 16.77 -5.04 6.86
C ALA A 315 18.15 -5.45 7.39
N ASP A 316 19.23 -5.03 6.71
CA ASP A 316 20.64 -5.24 7.13
C ASP A 316 20.97 -6.68 7.58
N GLY A 317 20.47 -7.67 6.84
CA GLY A 317 20.68 -9.10 7.13
C GLY A 317 19.83 -9.66 8.28
N GLN A 318 18.94 -8.87 8.87
CA GLN A 318 17.86 -9.33 9.77
C GLN A 318 16.54 -9.51 9.00
N SER A 319 15.68 -10.42 9.45
CA SER A 319 14.35 -10.68 8.87
C SER A 319 13.33 -11.19 9.89
N LEU A 320 12.03 -11.02 9.60
CA LEU A 320 10.93 -11.35 10.53
C LEU A 320 9.68 -11.90 9.83
N ALA A 321 9.51 -13.15 9.40
CA ALA A 321 8.29 -13.54 8.64
C ALA A 321 6.99 -13.67 9.48
N LEU A 322 5.86 -13.13 9.04
CA LEU A 322 4.53 -13.38 9.65
C LEU A 322 3.69 -14.13 8.64
N SER A 323 3.09 -15.22 9.08
CA SER A 323 2.00 -15.85 8.38
C SER A 323 0.97 -16.39 9.38
N PHE A 324 -0.30 -16.38 9.00
CA PHE A 324 -1.39 -16.99 9.75
C PHE A 324 -2.64 -17.15 8.87
N LEU A 325 -3.50 -18.08 9.27
CA LEU A 325 -4.89 -18.11 8.81
C LEU A 325 -5.77 -17.43 9.86
N ALA A 326 -6.77 -16.68 9.43
CA ALA A 326 -7.83 -16.18 10.30
C ALA A 326 -9.23 -16.52 9.80
N ASP A 327 -10.15 -16.79 10.72
CA ASP A 327 -11.56 -17.06 10.43
C ASP A 327 -12.45 -16.70 11.64
N GLN A 328 -13.73 -17.09 11.59
CA GLN A 328 -14.72 -16.82 12.66
C GLN A 328 -14.84 -15.33 13.01
N PHE A 329 -14.81 -14.45 12.00
CA PHE A 329 -14.94 -13.01 12.16
C PHE A 329 -16.26 -12.62 12.83
N GLN A 330 -16.17 -11.92 13.96
CA GLN A 330 -17.29 -11.31 14.67
C GLN A 330 -17.19 -9.79 14.60
N SER A 331 -18.30 -9.14 14.29
CA SER A 331 -18.39 -7.67 14.24
C SER A 331 -19.25 -7.13 15.37
N GLY A 332 -18.89 -5.96 15.89
CA GLY A 332 -19.65 -5.27 16.93
C GLY A 332 -18.77 -4.69 18.05
N PRO A 333 -19.33 -4.44 19.25
CA PRO A 333 -18.58 -4.00 20.42
C PRO A 333 -17.60 -5.06 20.97
N GLN A 334 -17.82 -6.33 20.64
CA GLN A 334 -16.96 -7.48 20.98
C GLN A 334 -16.35 -8.06 19.70
N ALA A 335 -15.76 -7.20 18.86
CA ALA A 335 -15.16 -7.63 17.61
C ALA A 335 -14.00 -8.61 17.90
N SER A 336 -14.02 -9.76 17.23
CA SER A 336 -13.04 -10.82 17.43
C SER A 336 -12.84 -11.63 16.15
N PHE A 337 -11.73 -12.37 16.07
CA PHE A 337 -11.51 -13.40 15.07
C PHE A 337 -10.52 -14.44 15.58
N ARG A 338 -10.58 -15.65 15.04
CA ARG A 338 -9.70 -16.76 15.43
C ARG A 338 -8.45 -16.77 14.55
N LEU A 339 -7.28 -16.88 15.17
CA LEU A 339 -5.97 -17.06 14.56
C LEU A 339 -5.56 -18.55 14.59
N GLN A 340 -5.13 -19.07 13.45
CA GLN A 340 -4.71 -20.46 13.25
C GLN A 340 -3.38 -20.53 12.49
N ASN A 341 -2.59 -21.57 12.78
CA ASN A 341 -1.31 -21.84 12.10
C ASN A 341 -0.36 -20.63 12.08
N GLY A 342 -0.40 -19.79 13.10
CA GLY A 342 0.39 -18.57 13.17
C GLY A 342 1.87 -18.88 13.33
N VAL A 343 2.69 -18.25 12.50
CA VAL A 343 4.16 -18.33 12.55
C VAL A 343 4.73 -16.93 12.43
N LEU A 344 5.54 -16.54 13.42
CA LEU A 344 6.45 -15.42 13.36
C LEU A 344 7.87 -15.97 13.23
N LYS A 345 8.42 -16.08 12.01
CA LYS A 345 9.85 -16.33 11.83
C LYS A 345 10.65 -15.12 12.33
N VAL A 346 11.79 -15.37 12.95
CA VAL A 346 12.73 -14.38 13.48
C VAL A 346 14.11 -14.84 13.03
N ASN A 347 14.62 -14.25 11.95
CA ASN A 347 15.74 -14.78 11.18
C ASN A 347 15.50 -16.28 10.84
N LYS A 348 16.38 -17.19 11.29
CA LYS A 348 16.29 -18.65 11.10
C LYS A 348 15.53 -19.38 12.22
N LYS A 349 14.84 -18.64 13.08
CA LYS A 349 14.04 -19.16 14.20
C LYS A 349 12.57 -18.86 13.99
N GLN A 350 11.69 -19.42 14.83
CA GLN A 350 10.27 -19.07 14.80
C GLN A 350 9.59 -19.03 16.16
N VAL A 351 8.54 -18.23 16.27
CA VAL A 351 7.52 -18.27 17.33
C VAL A 351 6.25 -18.77 16.67
N THR A 352 5.54 -19.72 17.28
CA THR A 352 4.22 -20.14 16.79
C THR A 352 3.11 -19.53 17.62
N PHE A 353 1.94 -19.29 17.01
CA PHE A 353 0.80 -18.72 17.71
C PHE A 353 -0.56 -19.18 17.18
N SER A 354 -1.56 -19.18 18.05
CA SER A 354 -2.96 -19.45 17.73
C SER A 354 -3.86 -18.97 18.87
N GLY A 355 -5.16 -18.85 18.61
CA GLY A 355 -6.15 -18.46 19.61
C GLY A 355 -7.22 -17.55 19.05
N VAL A 356 -7.85 -16.75 19.91
CA VAL A 356 -8.81 -15.71 19.51
C VAL A 356 -8.16 -14.35 19.74
N LEU A 357 -8.15 -13.48 18.73
CA LEU A 357 -7.80 -12.08 18.91
C LEU A 357 -9.06 -11.30 19.27
N ASP A 358 -9.14 -10.89 20.53
CA ASP A 358 -10.16 -10.05 21.14
C ASP A 358 -9.50 -9.10 22.17
N ASP A 359 -10.27 -8.15 22.70
CA ASP A 359 -9.97 -7.38 23.93
C ASP A 359 -11.10 -7.66 24.91
N ALA A 360 -11.18 -8.92 25.37
CA ALA A 360 -12.27 -9.41 26.21
C ALA A 360 -12.21 -8.80 27.61
N ASN A 361 -11.02 -8.51 28.11
CA ASN A 361 -10.80 -7.88 29.40
C ASN A 361 -10.99 -6.36 29.36
N GLY A 362 -10.90 -5.71 28.18
CA GLY A 362 -11.24 -4.31 27.92
C GLY A 362 -10.18 -3.31 28.37
N ASN A 363 -8.89 -3.65 28.19
CA ASN A 363 -7.75 -2.81 28.59
C ASN A 363 -7.03 -2.10 27.44
N CYS A 364 -7.58 -2.19 26.22
CA CYS A 364 -7.04 -1.62 24.99
C CYS A 364 -5.76 -2.30 24.45
N VAL A 365 -5.38 -3.48 24.95
CA VAL A 365 -4.28 -4.32 24.44
C VAL A 365 -4.82 -5.73 24.11
N PRO A 366 -5.40 -5.93 22.92
CA PRO A 366 -6.01 -7.21 22.56
C PRO A 366 -5.01 -8.36 22.48
N GLY A 367 -5.48 -9.57 22.77
CA GLY A 367 -4.74 -10.82 22.55
C GLY A 367 -4.41 -11.60 23.82
N GLU A 368 -5.18 -11.44 24.89
CA GLU A 368 -5.13 -12.31 26.07
C GLU A 368 -5.42 -13.78 25.69
N ASN A 369 -6.30 -13.99 24.71
CA ASN A 369 -6.71 -15.31 24.21
C ASN A 369 -5.87 -15.81 23.02
N VAL A 370 -4.79 -15.13 22.65
CA VAL A 370 -3.79 -15.59 21.66
C VAL A 370 -2.57 -16.12 22.38
N THR A 371 -2.28 -17.41 22.26
CA THR A 371 -1.07 -18.01 22.84
C THR A 371 0.10 -17.90 21.88
N LEU A 372 1.19 -17.30 22.33
CA LEU A 372 2.51 -17.33 21.68
C LEU A 372 3.36 -18.45 22.31
N THR A 373 4.07 -19.23 21.50
CA THR A 373 4.96 -20.30 21.96
C THR A 373 6.39 -20.06 21.51
N PHE A 374 7.27 -19.85 22.49
CA PHE A 374 8.70 -19.60 22.36
C PHE A 374 9.51 -20.82 22.83
N SER A 375 10.84 -20.83 22.62
CA SER A 375 11.72 -21.85 23.21
C SER A 375 11.73 -21.87 24.74
N SER A 376 11.43 -20.75 25.38
CA SER A 376 11.38 -20.60 26.84
C SER A 376 10.00 -20.90 27.46
N GLY A 377 9.03 -21.36 26.67
CA GLY A 377 7.63 -21.58 27.09
C GLY A 377 6.63 -20.68 26.36
N SER A 378 5.38 -20.68 26.83
CA SER A 378 4.28 -19.93 26.20
C SER A 378 3.80 -18.76 27.06
N THR A 379 3.22 -17.75 26.40
CA THR A 379 2.64 -16.53 27.01
C THR A 379 1.47 -16.06 26.14
N SER A 380 0.56 -15.24 26.68
CA SER A 380 -0.39 -14.53 25.81
C SER A 380 0.30 -13.47 24.95
N LEU A 381 -0.29 -13.12 23.80
CA LEU A 381 0.15 -12.00 22.97
C LEU A 381 0.12 -10.70 23.76
N GLU A 382 -0.98 -10.43 24.47
CA GLU A 382 -1.11 -9.28 25.38
C GLU A 382 0.07 -9.18 26.37
N ALA A 383 0.38 -10.26 27.09
CA ALA A 383 1.46 -10.26 28.08
C ALA A 383 2.84 -10.07 27.45
N PHE A 384 3.05 -10.55 26.21
CA PHE A 384 4.25 -10.25 25.43
C PHE A 384 4.30 -8.76 25.03
N LEU A 385 3.20 -8.20 24.53
CA LEU A 385 3.10 -6.79 24.14
C LEU A 385 3.38 -5.84 25.32
N ILE A 386 2.78 -6.10 26.49
CA ILE A 386 3.00 -5.31 27.70
C ILE A 386 4.42 -5.54 28.23
N GLY A 387 4.80 -6.80 28.49
CA GLY A 387 6.04 -7.14 29.18
C GLY A 387 7.32 -6.97 28.36
N GLN A 388 7.27 -7.20 27.05
CA GLN A 388 8.44 -7.06 26.17
C GLN A 388 8.46 -5.73 25.42
N LEU A 389 7.31 -5.25 24.91
CA LEU A 389 7.25 -4.05 24.08
C LEU A 389 6.77 -2.79 24.82
N GLY A 390 6.35 -2.92 26.08
CA GLY A 390 6.00 -1.78 26.94
C GLY A 390 4.67 -1.12 26.56
N LEU A 391 3.75 -1.84 25.91
CA LEU A 391 2.39 -1.35 25.68
C LEU A 391 1.73 -1.02 27.02
N ARG A 392 0.96 0.08 27.05
CA ARG A 392 0.23 0.54 28.23
C ARG A 392 -1.25 0.22 28.08
N THR A 393 -1.84 -0.28 29.16
CA THR A 393 -3.29 -0.40 29.32
C THR A 393 -3.95 0.98 29.32
N CYS A 394 -5.21 1.05 28.88
CA CYS A 394 -6.05 2.24 29.04
C CYS A 394 -6.77 2.31 30.42
N ARG A 395 -6.32 1.47 31.35
CA ARG A 395 -6.72 1.41 32.77
C ARG A 395 -5.50 1.66 33.64
#